data_AF-A0A447IDH1-F1
#
_entry.id   AF-A0A447IDH1-F1
#
_cell.length_a   1.000
_cell.length_b   1.000
_cell.length_c   1.000
_cell.angle_alpha   90.00
_cell.angle_beta   90.00
_cell.angle_gamma   90.00
#
_symmetry.space_group_name_H-M   'P 1'
#
loop_
_entity.id
_entity.type
_entity.pdbx_description
1 polymer ?
#
loop_
_entity_poly.entity_id
_entity_poly.type
_entity_poly.pdbx_seq_one_letter_code
_entity_poly.pdbx_strand_id
1 'polypeptide(L)'
;MPFSARLQPRPDDDDHLSLVTFNKIATLIGQEVGIRLPPAKRLMIEGRLRKRVRALGLDGFEAYGKHLFREDGLASELPYLINAVTTNKTDFFREPEHFELMEKLLVPTLITERKSERNPLIKVWSAASSTGAEAYTIAMVMADLAAQRRDFRFAVLGTDISTDVLDQGRAAIYPAEQIAPVPQAMQSRHLMFSRRPGIRPEVRIAPELRRLVQFRRLNLMDGSYPFDRDVDIIFLRNVLIYFDKADQSSVISRLIGHLRPGGYLLLGHSESMIGTSITMRQVAPAVFQKV
;
A
#
# COMPACT_ATOMS: atom_id res chain seq x y z
N MET A 1 47.36 27.00 -14.45
CA MET A 1 45.97 27.40 -14.16
C MET A 1 45.14 27.23 -15.42
N PRO A 2 44.45 26.10 -15.65
CA PRO A 2 43.35 26.06 -16.59
C PRO A 2 42.02 26.31 -15.88
N PHE A 3 41.15 26.99 -16.61
CA PHE A 3 39.84 27.50 -16.21
C PHE A 3 38.96 26.47 -15.50
N SER A 4 38.53 26.81 -14.29
CA SER A 4 37.33 26.26 -13.66
C SER A 4 36.12 26.74 -14.47
N ALA A 5 35.55 25.85 -15.29
CA ALA A 5 34.20 26.02 -15.79
C ALA A 5 33.23 25.88 -14.61
N ARG A 6 32.87 27.02 -14.00
CA ARG A 6 31.74 27.06 -13.06
C ARG A 6 30.48 26.77 -13.88
N LEU A 7 29.93 25.57 -13.72
CA LEU A 7 28.53 25.29 -14.05
C LEU A 7 27.67 26.34 -13.34
N GLN A 8 27.16 27.30 -14.10
CA GLN A 8 26.14 28.22 -13.60
C GLN A 8 24.89 27.39 -13.26
N PRO A 9 24.25 27.59 -12.10
CA PRO A 9 22.93 27.04 -11.87
C PRO A 9 21.97 27.65 -12.90
N ARG A 10 21.34 26.81 -13.72
CA ARG A 10 20.26 27.25 -14.61
C ARG A 10 19.07 27.72 -13.75
N PRO A 11 18.34 28.77 -14.15
CA PRO A 11 17.18 29.22 -13.40
C PRO A 11 16.10 28.13 -13.45
N ASP A 12 15.77 27.55 -12.30
CA ASP A 12 14.73 26.52 -12.09
C ASP A 12 13.29 27.11 -12.24
N ASP A 13 13.16 28.39 -12.62
CA ASP A 13 11.96 29.22 -12.42
C ASP A 13 10.85 29.09 -13.49
N ASP A 14 11.09 28.44 -14.63
CA ASP A 14 10.07 28.30 -15.71
C ASP A 14 9.93 26.87 -16.29
N ASP A 15 10.66 25.88 -15.77
CA ASP A 15 10.51 24.48 -16.22
C ASP A 15 9.29 23.83 -15.56
N HIS A 16 8.16 23.95 -16.23
CA HIS A 16 6.87 23.44 -15.79
C HIS A 16 6.31 22.34 -16.70
N LEU A 17 5.59 21.40 -16.09
CA LEU A 17 4.88 20.37 -16.84
C LEU A 17 3.72 21.01 -17.61
N SER A 18 3.82 21.05 -18.94
CA SER A 18 2.77 21.64 -19.79
C SER A 18 1.41 20.97 -19.54
N LEU A 19 0.32 21.73 -19.70
CA LEU A 19 -1.03 21.19 -19.51
C LEU A 19 -1.34 20.05 -20.49
N VAL A 20 -0.80 20.12 -21.72
CA VAL A 20 -0.95 19.07 -22.73
C VAL A 20 -0.25 17.78 -22.28
N THR A 21 1.00 17.86 -21.84
CA THR A 21 1.74 16.67 -21.36
C THR A 21 1.11 16.12 -20.09
N PHE A 22 0.71 17.00 -19.16
CA PHE A 22 -0.02 16.59 -17.95
C PHE A 22 -1.30 15.83 -18.28
N ASN A 23 -2.13 16.32 -19.19
CA ASN A 23 -3.37 15.64 -19.57
C ASN A 23 -3.11 14.26 -20.19
N LYS A 24 -2.07 14.12 -21.01
CA LYS A 24 -1.65 12.80 -21.54
C LYS A 24 -1.25 11.83 -20.42
N ILE A 25 -0.45 12.29 -19.46
CA ILE A 25 -0.08 11.50 -18.28
C ILE A 25 -1.32 11.15 -17.47
N ALA A 26 -2.24 12.10 -17.25
CA ALA A 26 -3.47 11.87 -16.50
C ALA A 26 -4.36 10.81 -17.16
N THR A 27 -4.54 10.86 -18.48
CA THR A 27 -5.29 9.85 -19.24
C THR A 27 -4.62 8.48 -19.14
N LEU A 28 -3.31 8.41 -19.37
CA LEU A 28 -2.53 7.17 -19.26
C LEU A 28 -2.67 6.54 -17.85
N ILE A 29 -2.45 7.32 -16.80
CA ILE A 29 -2.56 6.85 -15.41
C ILE A 29 -3.98 6.38 -15.08
N GLY A 30 -4.99 7.10 -15.57
CA GLY A 30 -6.38 6.68 -15.41
C GLY A 30 -6.66 5.33 -16.07
N GLN A 31 -6.11 5.09 -17.26
CA GLN A 31 -6.28 3.83 -17.99
C GLN A 31 -5.49 2.67 -17.37
N GLU A 32 -4.24 2.92 -16.96
CA GLU A 32 -3.33 1.88 -16.48
C GLU A 32 -3.62 1.46 -15.04
N VAL A 33 -3.92 2.41 -14.15
CA VAL A 33 -4.01 2.15 -12.69
C VAL A 33 -5.26 2.76 -12.04
N GLY A 34 -6.20 3.30 -12.82
CA GLY A 34 -7.49 3.80 -12.31
C GLY A 34 -7.43 5.11 -11.53
N ILE A 35 -6.25 5.71 -11.32
CA ILE A 35 -6.09 6.89 -10.48
C ILE A 35 -6.53 8.16 -11.24
N ARG A 36 -7.48 8.90 -10.65
CA ARG A 36 -7.89 10.21 -11.18
C ARG A 36 -6.93 11.34 -10.80
N LEU A 37 -6.46 12.05 -11.84
CA LEU A 37 -5.54 13.18 -11.73
C LEU A 37 -6.18 14.48 -12.23
N PRO A 38 -6.93 15.20 -11.37
CA PRO A 38 -7.50 16.49 -11.75
C PRO A 38 -6.38 17.53 -11.98
N PRO A 39 -6.62 18.57 -12.81
CA PRO A 39 -5.62 19.61 -13.12
C PRO A 39 -4.96 20.25 -11.89
N ALA A 40 -5.68 20.35 -10.78
CA ALA A 40 -5.15 20.87 -9.51
C ALA A 40 -3.95 20.07 -8.95
N LYS A 41 -3.79 18.80 -9.34
CA LYS A 41 -2.64 17.95 -8.93
C LYS A 41 -1.39 18.13 -9.78
N ARG A 42 -1.41 18.97 -10.83
CA ARG A 42 -0.27 19.18 -11.75
C ARG A 42 1.02 19.56 -11.03
N LEU A 43 0.98 20.56 -10.15
CA LEU A 43 2.15 21.03 -9.41
C LEU A 43 2.72 19.97 -8.46
N MET A 44 1.85 19.18 -7.82
CA MET A 44 2.27 18.07 -6.97
C MET A 44 3.04 17.01 -7.77
N ILE A 45 2.52 16.64 -8.94
CA ILE A 45 3.14 15.66 -9.84
C ILE A 45 4.45 16.19 -10.39
N GLU A 46 4.49 17.46 -10.79
CA GLU A 46 5.70 18.14 -11.24
C GLU A 46 6.80 18.07 -10.16
N GLY A 47 6.50 18.43 -8.92
CA GLY A 47 7.47 18.36 -7.81
C GLY A 47 8.04 16.96 -7.59
N ARG A 48 7.23 15.92 -7.76
CA ARG A 48 7.67 14.52 -7.60
C ARG A 48 8.47 14.01 -8.79
N LEU A 49 8.09 14.37 -10.01
CA LEU A 49 8.79 13.98 -11.24
C LEU A 49 10.09 14.75 -11.46
N ARG A 50 10.27 15.92 -10.85
CA ARG A 50 11.50 16.72 -11.00
C ARG A 50 12.76 15.93 -10.66
N LYS A 51 12.72 15.08 -9.62
CA LYS A 51 13.83 14.18 -9.28
C LYS A 51 14.09 13.16 -10.39
N ARG A 52 13.04 12.66 -11.05
CA ARG A 52 13.16 11.69 -12.16
C ARG A 52 13.75 12.33 -13.41
N VAL A 53 13.27 13.52 -13.79
CA VAL A 53 13.82 14.31 -14.92
C VAL A 53 15.33 14.51 -14.76
N ARG A 54 15.76 14.90 -13.56
CA ARG A 54 17.19 15.06 -13.24
C ARG A 54 17.96 13.73 -13.31
N ALA A 55 17.37 12.64 -12.82
CA ALA A 55 18.01 11.31 -12.86
C ALA A 55 18.21 10.78 -14.29
N LEU A 56 17.36 11.18 -15.23
CA LEU A 56 17.50 10.87 -16.66
C LEU A 56 18.46 11.81 -17.39
N GLY A 57 18.95 12.87 -16.75
CA GLY A 57 19.80 13.88 -17.37
C GLY A 57 19.08 14.73 -18.43
N LEU A 58 17.75 14.84 -18.35
CA LEU A 58 16.94 15.60 -19.30
C LEU A 58 16.93 17.10 -18.96
N ASP A 59 16.82 17.94 -19.99
CA ASP A 59 16.87 19.40 -19.87
C ASP A 59 15.56 20.03 -19.34
N GLY A 60 14.54 19.23 -19.02
CA GLY A 60 13.29 19.70 -18.39
C GLY A 60 12.08 18.83 -18.68
N PHE A 61 10.89 19.32 -18.32
CA PHE A 61 9.62 18.60 -18.48
C PHE A 61 9.14 18.49 -19.93
N GLU A 62 9.53 19.42 -20.81
CA GLU A 62 9.30 19.26 -22.25
C GLU A 62 10.04 18.02 -22.76
N ALA A 63 11.36 17.97 -22.49
CA ALA A 63 12.22 16.86 -22.90
C ALA A 63 11.73 15.53 -22.30
N TYR A 64 11.24 15.55 -21.06
CA TYR A 64 10.60 14.39 -20.46
C TYR A 64 9.30 13.98 -21.19
N GLY A 65 8.44 14.93 -21.54
CA GLY A 65 7.24 14.65 -22.34
C GLY A 65 7.56 14.08 -23.72
N LYS A 66 8.60 14.58 -24.39
CA LYS A 66 9.11 14.04 -25.65
C LYS A 66 9.62 12.61 -25.47
N HIS A 67 10.46 12.39 -24.45
CA HIS A 67 11.00 11.07 -24.13
C HIS A 67 9.88 10.04 -23.90
N LEU A 68 8.86 10.41 -23.11
CA LEU A 68 7.71 9.55 -22.83
C LEU A 68 6.90 9.18 -24.08
N PHE A 69 6.52 10.18 -24.88
CA PHE A 69 5.46 10.00 -25.89
C PHE A 69 5.96 9.99 -27.34
N ARG A 70 7.27 10.17 -27.58
CA ARG A 70 7.85 10.25 -28.94
C ARG A 70 9.16 9.46 -29.11
N GLU A 71 9.79 9.00 -28.04
CA GLU A 71 11.10 8.32 -28.08
C GLU A 71 11.07 6.96 -27.36
N ASP A 72 9.92 6.28 -27.38
CA ASP A 72 9.70 4.95 -26.80
C ASP A 72 10.03 4.81 -25.30
N GLY A 73 10.19 5.92 -24.56
CA GLY A 73 10.51 5.94 -23.14
C GLY A 73 9.36 5.51 -22.22
N LEU A 74 8.14 5.40 -22.73
CA LEU A 74 6.95 5.12 -21.93
C LEU A 74 7.08 3.83 -21.09
N ALA A 75 7.54 2.73 -21.71
CA ALA A 75 7.59 1.44 -21.05
C ALA A 75 8.55 1.43 -19.84
N SER A 76 9.72 2.08 -19.96
CA SER A 76 10.69 2.19 -18.88
C SER A 76 10.28 3.19 -17.81
N GLU A 77 9.55 4.24 -18.18
CA GLU A 77 9.17 5.31 -17.27
C GLU A 77 7.84 5.10 -16.54
N LEU A 78 6.97 4.22 -17.05
CA LEU A 78 5.64 3.97 -16.48
C LEU A 78 5.68 3.63 -14.97
N PRO A 79 6.58 2.79 -14.45
CA PRO A 79 6.68 2.53 -13.01
C PRO A 79 6.98 3.80 -12.19
N TYR A 80 7.83 4.70 -12.70
CA TYR A 80 8.19 5.94 -12.02
C TYR A 80 7.04 6.97 -12.08
N LEU A 81 6.32 7.03 -13.20
CA LEU A 81 5.08 7.82 -13.31
C LEU A 81 4.06 7.35 -12.28
N ILE A 82 3.82 6.03 -12.19
CA ILE A 82 2.93 5.42 -11.21
C ILE A 82 3.37 5.80 -9.77
N ASN A 83 4.64 5.63 -9.43
CA ASN A 83 5.16 6.00 -8.09
C ASN A 83 4.99 7.49 -7.78
N ALA A 84 5.13 8.36 -8.79
CA ALA A 84 4.97 9.80 -8.60
C ALA A 84 3.50 10.20 -8.37
N VAL A 85 2.53 9.47 -8.90
CA VAL A 85 1.11 9.84 -8.82
C VAL A 85 0.38 9.19 -7.64
N THR A 86 0.91 8.09 -7.09
CA THR A 86 0.32 7.41 -5.92
C THR A 86 0.40 8.28 -4.68
N THR A 87 -0.63 8.21 -3.83
CA THR A 87 -0.70 8.93 -2.56
C THR A 87 -0.62 7.91 -1.44
N ASN A 88 0.53 7.87 -0.77
CA ASN A 88 0.90 6.71 0.04
C ASN A 88 0.79 6.95 1.55
N LYS A 89 -0.12 7.83 2.00
CA LYS A 89 -0.25 8.15 3.42
C LYS A 89 -0.82 6.96 4.19
N THR A 90 0.02 6.37 5.05
CA THR A 90 -0.33 5.26 5.93
C THR A 90 0.34 5.45 7.29
N ASP A 91 -0.33 5.00 8.35
CA ASP A 91 0.11 5.11 9.73
C ASP A 91 -0.08 3.75 10.41
N PHE A 92 0.82 3.39 11.32
CA PHE A 92 0.63 2.22 12.17
C PHE A 92 -0.65 2.40 12.98
N PHE A 93 -1.42 1.32 13.14
CA PHE A 93 -2.69 1.34 13.89
C PHE A 93 -3.72 2.37 13.37
N ARG A 94 -3.68 2.74 12.09
CA ARG A 94 -4.77 3.50 11.46
C ARG A 94 -6.08 2.73 11.54
N GLU A 95 -7.15 3.40 11.98
CA GLU A 95 -8.48 2.79 12.21
C GLU A 95 -8.37 1.56 13.14
N PRO A 96 -7.95 1.77 14.41
CA PRO A 96 -7.56 0.70 15.33
C PRO A 96 -8.67 -0.30 15.64
N GLU A 97 -9.93 0.12 15.51
CA GLU A 97 -11.12 -0.68 15.77
C GLU A 97 -11.17 -1.94 14.90
N HIS A 98 -10.62 -1.89 13.67
CA HIS A 98 -10.51 -3.06 12.82
C HIS A 98 -9.55 -4.12 13.37
N PHE A 99 -8.45 -3.70 13.99
CA PHE A 99 -7.49 -4.62 14.59
C PHE A 99 -8.04 -5.21 15.89
N GLU A 100 -8.76 -4.42 16.67
CA GLU A 100 -9.47 -4.93 17.85
C GLU A 100 -10.52 -5.98 17.47
N LEU A 101 -11.29 -5.74 16.41
CA LEU A 101 -12.27 -6.70 15.92
C LEU A 101 -11.60 -7.96 15.38
N MET A 102 -10.48 -7.81 14.65
CA MET A 102 -9.68 -8.94 14.16
C MET A 102 -9.24 -9.84 15.32
N GLU A 103 -8.71 -9.25 16.39
CA GLU A 103 -8.24 -9.96 17.58
C GLU A 103 -9.37 -10.63 18.36
N LYS A 104 -10.43 -9.87 18.67
CA LYS A 104 -11.48 -10.28 19.61
C LYS A 104 -12.56 -11.17 18.97
N LEU A 105 -12.79 -11.04 17.66
CA LEU A 105 -13.91 -11.70 16.98
C LEU A 105 -13.50 -12.48 15.73
N LEU A 106 -12.87 -11.83 14.75
CA LEU A 106 -12.72 -12.44 13.42
C LEU A 106 -11.83 -13.69 13.46
N VAL A 107 -10.62 -13.56 14.02
CA VAL A 107 -9.67 -14.68 14.10
C VAL A 107 -10.19 -15.82 14.99
N PRO A 108 -10.71 -15.57 16.21
CA PRO A 108 -11.34 -16.63 17.02
C PRO A 108 -12.47 -17.38 16.30
N THR A 109 -13.29 -16.68 15.53
CA THR A 109 -14.38 -17.29 14.75
C THR A 109 -13.82 -18.20 13.66
N LEU A 110 -12.85 -17.73 12.87
CA LEU A 110 -12.20 -18.51 11.81
C LEU A 110 -11.46 -19.75 12.33
N ILE A 111 -10.91 -19.70 13.54
CA ILE A 111 -10.30 -20.86 14.19
C ILE A 111 -11.37 -21.87 14.62
N THR A 112 -12.46 -21.39 15.23
CA THR A 112 -13.55 -22.24 15.73
C THR A 112 -14.25 -23.00 14.60
N GLU A 113 -14.48 -22.33 13.46
CA GLU A 113 -15.05 -22.94 12.25
C GLU A 113 -14.13 -24.03 11.68
N ARG A 114 -12.81 -23.92 11.91
CA ARG A 114 -11.78 -24.88 11.46
C ARG A 114 -11.24 -25.76 12.58
N LYS A 115 -12.02 -26.01 13.63
CA LYS A 115 -11.58 -26.82 14.78
C LYS A 115 -11.13 -28.25 14.44
N SER A 116 -11.51 -28.77 13.27
CA SER A 116 -11.05 -30.06 12.75
C SER A 116 -9.60 -30.02 12.23
N GLU A 117 -9.10 -28.83 11.88
CA GLU A 117 -7.74 -28.63 11.41
C GLU A 117 -6.78 -28.47 12.60
N ARG A 118 -5.69 -29.24 12.59
CA ARG A 118 -4.63 -29.07 13.59
C ARG A 118 -3.78 -27.86 13.24
N ASN A 119 -3.86 -26.80 14.06
CA ASN A 119 -3.04 -25.59 13.93
C ASN A 119 -3.19 -24.90 12.57
N PRO A 120 -4.40 -24.40 12.25
CA PRO A 120 -4.72 -23.97 10.91
C PRO A 120 -4.03 -22.64 10.56
N LEU A 121 -3.77 -22.44 9.26
CA LEU A 121 -3.09 -21.24 8.77
C LEU A 121 -4.12 -20.15 8.46
N ILE A 122 -4.03 -19.01 9.14
CA ILE A 122 -4.81 -17.81 8.85
C ILE A 122 -4.04 -16.95 7.85
N LYS A 123 -4.57 -16.77 6.64
CA LYS A 123 -3.98 -15.95 5.57
C LYS A 123 -4.64 -14.58 5.58
N VAL A 124 -3.86 -13.53 5.83
CA VAL A 124 -4.32 -12.15 5.81
C VAL A 124 -3.70 -11.40 4.64
N TRP A 125 -4.48 -10.61 3.93
CA TRP A 125 -4.02 -9.81 2.80
C TRP A 125 -4.32 -8.33 3.02
N SER A 126 -3.28 -7.51 3.16
CA SER A 126 -3.35 -6.06 3.03
C SER A 126 -3.24 -5.67 1.56
N ALA A 127 -4.36 -5.33 0.92
CA ALA A 127 -4.44 -4.90 -0.46
C ALA A 127 -4.38 -3.36 -0.50
N ALA A 128 -3.32 -2.81 -1.11
CA ALA A 128 -2.83 -1.43 -0.98
C ALA A 128 -2.08 -1.15 0.34
N SER A 129 -1.05 -1.97 0.62
CA SER A 129 -0.26 -1.89 1.87
C SER A 129 0.59 -0.63 2.02
N SER A 130 0.79 0.16 0.96
CA SER A 130 1.69 1.31 0.96
C SER A 130 3.08 0.91 1.50
N THR A 131 3.63 1.69 2.43
CA THR A 131 4.95 1.48 3.04
C THR A 131 4.99 0.30 4.02
N GLY A 132 3.92 -0.49 4.11
CA GLY A 132 3.82 -1.69 4.93
C GLY A 132 3.33 -1.48 6.37
N ALA A 133 2.98 -0.26 6.78
CA ALA A 133 2.54 0.02 8.15
C ALA A 133 1.30 -0.82 8.54
N GLU A 134 0.31 -0.91 7.65
CA GLU A 134 -0.88 -1.76 7.87
C GLU A 134 -0.50 -3.25 7.97
N ALA A 135 0.28 -3.76 7.02
CA ALA A 135 0.71 -5.16 7.00
C ALA A 135 1.49 -5.54 8.27
N TYR A 136 2.33 -4.63 8.78
CA TYR A 136 3.06 -4.86 10.03
C TYR A 136 2.20 -4.69 11.27
N THR A 137 1.22 -3.78 11.29
CA THR A 137 0.23 -3.74 12.37
C THR A 137 -0.55 -5.05 12.45
N ILE A 138 -1.01 -5.58 11.30
CA ILE A 138 -1.66 -6.90 11.23
C ILE A 138 -0.72 -7.97 11.81
N ALA A 139 0.54 -7.99 11.38
CA ALA A 139 1.51 -8.99 11.84
C ALA A 139 1.77 -8.92 13.36
N MET A 140 1.87 -7.72 13.95
CA MET A 140 2.04 -7.53 15.39
C MET A 140 0.85 -8.08 16.18
N VAL A 141 -0.37 -7.73 15.77
CA VAL A 141 -1.61 -8.17 16.42
C VAL A 141 -1.75 -9.69 16.32
N MET A 142 -1.52 -10.24 15.12
CA MET A 142 -1.59 -11.68 14.89
C MET A 142 -0.50 -12.46 15.66
N ALA A 143 0.71 -11.91 15.78
CA ALA A 143 1.79 -12.53 16.55
C ALA A 143 1.48 -12.60 18.04
N ASP A 144 0.96 -11.50 18.61
CA ASP A 144 0.55 -11.49 20.01
C ASP A 144 -0.60 -12.49 20.26
N LEU A 145 -1.60 -12.51 19.39
CA LEU A 145 -2.72 -13.46 19.49
C LEU A 145 -2.26 -14.92 19.34
N ALA A 146 -1.36 -15.21 18.40
CA ALA A 146 -0.80 -16.55 18.19
C ALA A 146 0.03 -17.02 19.39
N ALA A 147 0.79 -16.11 20.02
CA ALA A 147 1.57 -16.41 21.22
C ALA A 147 0.68 -16.76 22.43
N GLN A 148 -0.47 -16.09 22.54
CA GLN A 148 -1.46 -16.33 23.60
C GLN A 148 -2.22 -17.65 23.39
N ARG A 149 -2.75 -17.89 22.18
CA ARG A 149 -3.63 -19.03 21.93
C ARG A 149 -2.92 -20.33 21.59
N ARG A 150 -1.79 -20.25 20.86
CA ARG A 150 -0.97 -21.39 20.41
C ARG A 150 -1.73 -22.47 19.61
N ASP A 151 -2.87 -22.11 19.04
CA ASP A 151 -3.76 -23.02 18.31
C ASP A 151 -3.87 -22.69 16.82
N PHE A 152 -3.13 -21.69 16.30
CA PHE A 152 -3.09 -21.33 14.89
C PHE A 152 -1.72 -20.77 14.47
N ARG A 153 -1.49 -20.69 13.15
CA ARG A 153 -0.38 -19.97 12.51
C ARG A 153 -0.93 -18.93 11.55
N PHE A 154 -0.12 -17.97 11.11
CA PHE A 154 -0.56 -16.97 10.16
C PHE A 154 0.51 -16.59 9.14
N ALA A 155 0.05 -15.99 8.04
CA ALA A 155 0.88 -15.34 7.04
C ALA A 155 0.18 -14.07 6.56
N VAL A 156 0.96 -13.02 6.27
CA VAL A 156 0.46 -11.74 5.77
C VAL A 156 1.02 -11.47 4.38
N LEU A 157 0.13 -11.25 3.42
CA LEU A 157 0.47 -10.72 2.11
C LEU A 157 0.22 -9.22 2.12
N GLY A 158 1.23 -8.43 1.78
CA GLY A 158 1.08 -7.01 1.50
C GLY A 158 1.27 -6.72 0.02
N THR A 159 0.29 -6.09 -0.62
CA THR A 159 0.40 -5.73 -2.03
C THR A 159 0.21 -4.25 -2.28
N ASP A 160 0.96 -3.71 -3.22
CA ASP A 160 0.78 -2.33 -3.68
C ASP A 160 1.17 -2.21 -5.16
N ILE A 161 0.72 -1.14 -5.80
CA ILE A 161 1.10 -0.82 -7.18
C ILE A 161 2.45 -0.11 -7.22
N SER A 162 2.78 0.65 -6.18
CA SER A 162 4.01 1.43 -6.09
C SER A 162 5.19 0.58 -5.62
N THR A 163 6.26 0.54 -6.40
CA THR A 163 7.46 -0.23 -6.04
C THR A 163 8.25 0.43 -4.92
N ASP A 164 8.31 1.76 -4.88
CA ASP A 164 9.07 2.51 -3.86
C ASP A 164 8.58 2.20 -2.44
N VAL A 165 7.25 2.16 -2.26
CA VAL A 165 6.66 1.86 -0.95
C VAL A 165 6.76 0.39 -0.58
N LEU A 166 6.72 -0.52 -1.56
CA LEU A 166 6.97 -1.94 -1.34
C LEU A 166 8.42 -2.18 -0.89
N ASP A 167 9.38 -1.47 -1.48
CA ASP A 167 10.78 -1.56 -1.07
C ASP A 167 10.97 -1.03 0.36
N GLN A 168 10.28 0.05 0.73
CA GLN A 168 10.24 0.52 2.12
C GLN A 168 9.61 -0.53 3.06
N GLY A 169 8.50 -1.16 2.66
CA GLY A 169 7.88 -2.25 3.43
C GLY A 169 8.81 -3.44 3.63
N ARG A 170 9.58 -3.82 2.60
CA ARG A 170 10.60 -4.89 2.69
C ARG A 170 11.78 -4.52 3.58
N ALA A 171 12.26 -3.28 3.50
CA ALA A 171 13.32 -2.77 4.37
C ALA A 171 12.86 -2.77 5.84
N ALA A 172 11.59 -2.41 6.05
CA ALA A 172 10.89 -2.37 7.33
C ALA A 172 11.54 -1.44 8.35
N ILE A 173 12.08 -0.32 7.86
CA ILE A 173 12.74 0.72 8.64
C ILE A 173 11.87 1.96 8.57
N TYR A 174 11.54 2.52 9.72
CA TYR A 174 10.61 3.63 9.87
C TYR A 174 11.17 4.69 10.80
N PRO A 175 10.89 5.98 10.56
CA PRO A 175 11.13 7.03 11.54
C PRO A 175 10.39 6.72 12.86
N ALA A 176 11.03 6.98 14.00
CA ALA A 176 10.44 6.68 15.31
C ALA A 176 9.09 7.40 15.55
N GLU A 177 8.90 8.58 14.97
CA GLU A 177 7.62 9.32 15.02
C GLU A 177 6.46 8.55 14.38
N GLN A 178 6.72 7.75 13.33
CA GLN A 178 5.69 6.94 12.68
C GLN A 178 5.24 5.75 13.55
N ILE A 179 6.08 5.36 14.52
CA ILE A 179 5.85 4.25 15.45
C ILE A 179 5.05 4.70 16.68
N ALA A 180 4.92 6.00 16.94
CA ALA A 180 4.23 6.52 18.12
C ALA A 180 2.83 5.90 18.39
N PRO A 181 2.00 5.57 17.38
CA PRO A 181 0.71 4.90 17.60
C PRO A 181 0.80 3.43 18.06
N VAL A 182 1.95 2.76 17.90
CA VAL A 182 2.13 1.36 18.30
C VAL A 182 2.13 1.25 19.83
N PRO A 183 1.31 0.38 20.46
CA PRO A 183 1.31 0.21 21.90
C PRO A 183 2.70 -0.15 22.45
N GLN A 184 3.12 0.45 23.57
CA GLN A 184 4.47 0.28 24.14
C GLN A 184 4.84 -1.19 24.39
N ALA A 185 3.88 -2.01 24.82
CA ALA A 185 4.08 -3.44 25.01
C ALA A 185 4.39 -4.18 23.70
N MET A 186 3.76 -3.77 22.58
CA MET A 186 4.08 -4.31 21.26
C MET A 186 5.42 -3.79 20.75
N GLN A 187 5.76 -2.52 21.03
CA GLN A 187 7.07 -1.97 20.64
C GLN A 187 8.21 -2.79 21.24
N SER A 188 8.14 -3.17 22.52
CA SER A 188 9.21 -3.94 23.17
C SER A 188 9.35 -5.37 22.63
N ARG A 189 8.28 -5.96 22.10
CA ARG A 189 8.29 -7.32 21.52
C ARG A 189 8.69 -7.34 20.05
N HIS A 190 8.22 -6.36 19.28
CA HIS A 190 8.16 -6.45 17.82
C HIS A 190 9.06 -5.45 17.09
N LEU A 191 9.67 -4.52 17.81
CA LEU A 191 10.48 -3.46 17.24
C LEU A 191 11.92 -3.48 17.76
N MET A 192 12.83 -3.09 16.88
CA MET A 192 14.25 -2.95 17.15
C MET A 192 14.64 -1.48 17.06
N PHE A 193 15.13 -0.94 18.17
CA PHE A 193 15.63 0.43 18.25
C PHE A 193 17.14 0.47 18.08
N SER A 194 17.65 1.50 17.42
CA SER A 194 19.10 1.72 17.34
C SER A 194 19.68 1.94 18.74
N ARG A 195 20.80 1.26 19.04
CA ARG A 195 21.56 1.46 20.28
C ARG A 195 22.17 2.86 20.40
N ARG A 196 22.38 3.53 19.28
CA ARG A 196 22.88 4.89 19.18
C ARG A 196 21.96 5.67 18.25
N PRO A 197 20.83 6.19 18.76
CA PRO A 197 19.92 6.97 17.92
C PRO A 197 20.65 8.22 17.41
N GLY A 198 20.63 8.42 16.10
CA GLY A 198 21.07 9.67 15.49
C GLY A 198 20.03 10.78 15.70
N ILE A 199 20.23 11.92 15.04
CA ILE A 199 19.30 13.07 15.09
C ILE A 199 17.89 12.67 14.61
N ARG A 200 17.80 11.70 13.70
CA ARG A 200 16.55 11.09 13.24
C ARG A 200 16.54 9.62 13.64
N PRO A 201 15.97 9.26 14.79
CA PRO A 201 15.96 7.88 15.24
C PRO A 201 15.10 7.04 14.31
N GLU A 202 15.66 5.93 13.87
CA GLU A 202 14.97 4.91 13.08
C GLU A 202 14.68 3.68 13.94
N VAL A 203 13.56 3.06 13.62
CA VAL A 203 13.06 1.84 14.24
C VAL A 203 12.89 0.80 13.14
N ARG A 204 13.25 -0.44 13.43
CA ARG A 204 13.10 -1.54 12.48
C ARG A 204 12.15 -2.61 13.01
N ILE A 205 11.31 -3.17 12.14
CA ILE A 205 10.48 -4.33 12.50
C ILE A 205 11.37 -5.56 12.75
N ALA A 206 11.07 -6.30 13.81
CA ALA A 206 11.81 -7.48 14.20
C ALA A 206 11.80 -8.58 13.10
N PRO A 207 12.91 -9.31 12.91
CA PRO A 207 13.06 -10.30 11.83
C PRO A 207 12.00 -11.40 11.84
N GLU A 208 11.53 -11.82 13.01
CA GLU A 208 10.49 -12.82 13.19
C GLU A 208 9.17 -12.39 12.55
N LEU A 209 8.76 -11.13 12.70
CA LEU A 209 7.58 -10.59 12.03
C LEU A 209 7.81 -10.43 10.52
N ARG A 210 8.98 -9.95 10.11
CA ARG A 210 9.31 -9.75 8.69
C ARG A 210 9.26 -11.05 7.88
N ARG A 211 9.52 -12.20 8.52
CA ARG A 211 9.38 -13.51 7.87
C ARG A 211 7.93 -13.92 7.63
N LEU A 212 6.99 -13.34 8.36
CA LEU A 212 5.56 -13.62 8.26
C LEU A 212 4.84 -12.67 7.29
N VAL A 213 5.52 -11.58 6.86
CA VAL A 213 4.97 -10.59 5.94
C VAL A 213 5.70 -10.67 4.59
N GLN A 214 4.93 -10.89 3.52
CA GLN A 214 5.46 -10.93 2.16
C GLN A 214 4.91 -9.77 1.34
N PHE A 215 5.80 -8.99 0.72
CA PHE A 215 5.42 -7.89 -0.16
C PHE A 215 5.49 -8.27 -1.64
N ARG A 216 4.41 -7.98 -2.38
CA ARG A 216 4.28 -8.24 -3.83
C ARG A 216 3.71 -7.03 -4.55
N ARG A 217 4.09 -6.83 -5.80
CA ARG A 217 3.47 -5.81 -6.65
C ARG A 217 2.13 -6.33 -7.15
N LEU A 218 1.09 -5.51 -7.06
CA LEU A 218 -0.21 -5.76 -7.68
C LEU A 218 -0.82 -4.45 -8.18
N ASN A 219 -1.37 -4.49 -9.39
CA ASN A 219 -2.32 -3.48 -9.84
C ASN A 219 -3.75 -3.98 -9.56
N LEU A 220 -4.52 -3.23 -8.77
CA LEU A 220 -5.92 -3.59 -8.49
C LEU A 220 -6.80 -3.53 -9.75
N MET A 221 -6.35 -2.84 -10.80
CA MET A 221 -7.04 -2.78 -12.09
C MET A 221 -6.82 -4.02 -12.95
N ASP A 222 -5.88 -4.90 -12.60
CA ASP A 222 -5.63 -6.12 -13.37
C ASP A 222 -6.86 -7.03 -13.38
N GLY A 223 -7.10 -7.70 -14.51
CA GLY A 223 -8.24 -8.60 -14.69
C GLY A 223 -8.22 -9.84 -13.78
N SER A 224 -7.06 -10.19 -13.23
CA SER A 224 -6.87 -11.34 -12.33
C SER A 224 -5.70 -11.11 -11.37
N TYR A 225 -5.78 -11.64 -10.15
CA TYR A 225 -4.69 -11.54 -9.18
C TYR A 225 -4.01 -12.91 -8.98
N PRO A 226 -2.67 -13.00 -9.09
CA PRO A 226 -1.94 -14.26 -9.03
C PRO A 226 -1.67 -14.70 -7.57
N PHE A 227 -2.69 -14.69 -6.73
CA PHE A 227 -2.59 -15.02 -5.30
C PHE A 227 -3.62 -16.07 -4.88
N ASP A 228 -3.41 -16.61 -3.69
CA ASP A 228 -4.26 -17.61 -3.05
C ASP A 228 -5.75 -17.22 -3.06
N ARG A 229 -6.64 -18.20 -3.26
CA ARG A 229 -8.10 -18.01 -3.32
C ARG A 229 -8.84 -18.48 -2.06
N ASP A 230 -8.07 -18.85 -1.04
CA ASP A 230 -8.53 -19.28 0.27
C ASP A 230 -8.09 -18.28 1.35
N VAL A 231 -8.06 -16.98 1.06
CA VAL A 231 -7.68 -15.94 2.02
C VAL A 231 -8.76 -15.80 3.10
N ASP A 232 -8.34 -15.67 4.36
CA ASP A 232 -9.24 -15.56 5.51
C ASP A 232 -9.73 -14.12 5.71
N ILE A 233 -8.81 -13.15 5.63
CA ILE A 233 -9.09 -11.74 5.90
C ILE A 233 -8.39 -10.88 4.85
N ILE A 234 -9.14 -9.99 4.19
CA ILE A 234 -8.60 -8.98 3.27
C ILE A 234 -8.87 -7.60 3.84
N PHE A 235 -7.83 -6.78 3.96
CA PHE A 235 -7.91 -5.34 4.20
C PHE A 235 -7.78 -4.61 2.86
N LEU A 236 -8.72 -3.73 2.55
CA LEU A 236 -8.69 -2.84 1.38
C LEU A 236 -9.16 -1.46 1.83
N ARG A 237 -8.27 -0.71 2.50
CA ARG A 237 -8.63 0.53 3.17
C ARG A 237 -8.02 1.75 2.49
N ASN A 238 -8.84 2.78 2.35
CA ASN A 238 -8.48 4.13 1.91
C ASN A 238 -7.83 4.19 0.51
N VAL A 239 -8.21 3.27 -0.38
CA VAL A 239 -7.72 3.19 -1.77
C VAL A 239 -8.84 3.30 -2.81
N LEU A 240 -10.05 2.80 -2.48
CA LEU A 240 -11.19 2.82 -3.40
C LEU A 240 -11.65 4.24 -3.72
N ILE A 241 -11.37 5.19 -2.82
CA ILE A 241 -11.63 6.63 -3.00
C ILE A 241 -10.96 7.24 -4.25
N TYR A 242 -9.97 6.57 -4.84
CA TYR A 242 -9.28 7.02 -6.05
C TYR A 242 -9.91 6.48 -7.34
N PHE A 243 -10.74 5.45 -7.24
CA PHE A 243 -11.38 4.76 -8.36
C PHE A 243 -12.80 5.27 -8.60
N ASP A 244 -13.33 5.00 -9.79
CA ASP A 244 -14.74 5.24 -10.08
C ASP A 244 -15.62 4.09 -9.59
N LYS A 245 -16.95 4.26 -9.64
CA LYS A 245 -17.87 3.27 -9.10
C LYS A 245 -17.77 1.91 -9.79
N ALA A 246 -17.54 1.86 -11.10
CA ALA A 246 -17.46 0.61 -11.84
C ALA A 246 -16.15 -0.14 -11.49
N ASP A 247 -15.06 0.61 -11.38
CA ASP A 247 -13.76 0.09 -10.96
C ASP A 247 -13.80 -0.40 -9.51
N GLN A 248 -14.41 0.36 -8.59
CA GLN A 248 -14.60 -0.03 -7.20
C GLN A 248 -15.32 -1.38 -7.08
N SER A 249 -16.46 -1.53 -7.76
CA SER A 249 -17.22 -2.78 -7.76
C SER A 249 -16.42 -3.94 -8.35
N SER A 250 -15.65 -3.70 -9.41
CA SER A 250 -14.82 -4.72 -10.05
C SER A 250 -13.68 -5.18 -9.14
N VAL A 251 -12.97 -4.24 -8.50
CA VAL A 251 -11.89 -4.52 -7.55
C VAL A 251 -12.41 -5.36 -6.38
N ILE A 252 -13.53 -4.95 -5.76
CA ILE A 252 -14.10 -5.70 -4.64
C ILE A 252 -14.54 -7.09 -5.07
N SER A 253 -15.20 -7.23 -6.22
CA SER A 253 -15.64 -8.53 -6.74
C SER A 253 -14.48 -9.49 -6.93
N ARG A 254 -13.35 -9.00 -7.47
CA ARG A 254 -12.13 -9.81 -7.60
C ARG A 254 -11.61 -10.24 -6.22
N LEU A 255 -11.48 -9.32 -5.27
CA LEU A 255 -10.98 -9.63 -3.92
C LEU A 255 -11.89 -10.61 -3.17
N ILE A 256 -13.21 -10.49 -3.28
CA ILE A 256 -14.16 -11.48 -2.73
C ILE A 256 -13.96 -12.86 -3.37
N GLY A 257 -13.57 -12.91 -4.65
CA GLY A 257 -13.16 -14.14 -5.34
C GLY A 257 -11.91 -14.81 -4.76
N HIS A 258 -11.13 -14.10 -3.94
CA HIS A 258 -9.98 -14.63 -3.20
C HIS A 258 -10.28 -14.99 -1.74
N LEU A 259 -11.43 -14.54 -1.20
CA LEU A 259 -11.88 -14.93 0.13
C LEU A 259 -12.44 -16.35 0.12
N ARG A 260 -12.09 -17.14 1.13
CA ARG A 260 -12.83 -18.37 1.43
C ARG A 260 -14.24 -18.05 1.94
N PRO A 261 -15.20 -18.99 1.85
CA PRO A 261 -16.47 -18.88 2.58
C PRO A 261 -16.22 -18.65 4.07
N GLY A 262 -16.98 -17.74 4.69
CA GLY A 262 -16.79 -17.30 6.07
C GLY A 262 -15.70 -16.24 6.27
N GLY A 263 -14.86 -15.97 5.26
CA GLY A 263 -13.79 -14.97 5.32
C GLY A 263 -14.30 -13.53 5.32
N TYR A 264 -13.42 -12.59 5.69
CA TYR A 264 -13.78 -11.19 5.93
C TYR A 264 -13.08 -10.21 4.99
N LEU A 265 -13.82 -9.20 4.55
CA LEU A 265 -13.31 -8.01 3.87
C LEU A 265 -13.49 -6.79 4.78
N LEU A 266 -12.41 -6.06 5.02
CA LEU A 266 -12.39 -4.81 5.78
C LEU A 266 -12.10 -3.64 4.82
N LEU A 267 -13.01 -2.68 4.77
CA LEU A 267 -12.87 -1.44 3.99
C LEU A 267 -12.53 -0.27 4.90
N GLY A 268 -12.06 0.85 4.35
CA GLY A 268 -11.92 2.08 5.13
C GLY A 268 -13.29 2.63 5.54
N HIS A 269 -13.34 3.40 6.62
CA HIS A 269 -14.61 3.95 7.14
C HIS A 269 -15.41 4.73 6.07
N SER A 270 -14.73 5.52 5.23
CA SER A 270 -15.35 6.29 4.14
C SER A 270 -15.82 5.43 2.95
N GLU A 271 -15.47 4.14 2.92
CA GLU A 271 -15.69 3.21 1.81
C GLU A 271 -16.76 2.16 2.15
N SER A 272 -17.29 2.16 3.39
CA SER A 272 -18.24 1.16 3.88
C SER A 272 -19.49 1.03 3.00
N MET A 273 -19.97 2.12 2.39
CA MET A 273 -21.17 2.08 1.53
C MET A 273 -20.94 1.33 0.21
N ILE A 274 -19.70 1.07 -0.17
CA ILE A 274 -19.38 0.34 -1.40
C ILE A 274 -19.58 -1.17 -1.16
N GLY A 275 -19.20 -1.67 0.03
CA GLY A 275 -19.26 -3.08 0.38
C GLY A 275 -20.67 -3.65 0.55
N THR A 276 -21.67 -2.81 0.83
CA THR A 276 -23.07 -3.23 1.05
C THR A 276 -23.80 -3.65 -0.23
N SER A 277 -23.24 -3.34 -1.40
CA SER A 277 -23.85 -3.65 -2.70
C SER A 277 -23.57 -5.05 -3.24
N ILE A 278 -22.81 -5.86 -2.48
CA ILE A 278 -22.22 -7.12 -2.96
C ILE A 278 -22.64 -8.26 -2.04
N THR A 279 -22.57 -9.52 -2.51
CA THR A 279 -22.91 -10.79 -1.83
C THR A 279 -22.08 -11.06 -0.56
N MET A 280 -22.08 -10.13 0.39
CA MET A 280 -21.40 -10.18 1.67
C MET A 280 -22.35 -9.68 2.75
N ARG A 281 -22.31 -10.31 3.92
CA ARG A 281 -23.06 -9.86 5.10
C ARG A 281 -22.23 -8.86 5.88
N GLN A 282 -22.74 -7.66 6.10
CA GLN A 282 -22.07 -6.70 7.00
C GLN A 282 -22.17 -7.20 8.45
N VAL A 283 -21.05 -7.27 9.16
CA VAL A 283 -20.98 -7.76 10.57
C VAL A 283 -20.51 -6.69 11.56
N ALA A 284 -19.88 -5.63 11.07
CA ALA A 284 -19.52 -4.43 11.83
C ALA A 284 -19.38 -3.23 10.87
N PRO A 285 -19.22 -1.98 11.34
CA PRO A 285 -18.91 -0.85 10.48
C PRO A 285 -17.71 -1.15 9.57
N ALA A 286 -17.88 -1.00 8.26
CA ALA A 286 -16.86 -1.30 7.24
C ALA A 286 -16.29 -2.74 7.21
N VAL A 287 -16.93 -3.72 7.88
CA VAL A 287 -16.49 -5.12 7.91
C VAL A 287 -17.58 -6.05 7.38
N PHE A 288 -17.21 -6.85 6.40
CA PHE A 288 -18.12 -7.69 5.61
C PHE A 288 -17.64 -9.14 5.60
N GLN A 289 -18.56 -10.09 5.77
CA GLN A 289 -18.29 -11.52 5.75
C GLN A 289 -18.83 -12.15 4.47
N LYS A 290 -18.03 -13.01 3.83
CA LYS A 290 -18.46 -13.83 2.70
C LYS A 290 -19.37 -14.96 3.19
N VAL A 291 -20.61 -14.97 2.71
CA VAL A 291 -21.62 -16.00 3.01
C VAL A 291 -21.49 -17.15 2.02
#